data_AF-A0A1Y0D8A6-F1
#
_entry.id   AF-A0A1Y0D8A6-F1
#
_cell.length_a   1.000
_cell.length_b   1.000
_cell.length_c   1.000
_cell.angle_alpha   90.00
_cell.angle_beta   90.00
_cell.angle_gamma   90.00
#
_symmetry.space_group_name_H-M   'P 1'
#
loop_
_entity.id
_entity.type
_entity.pdbx_description
1 polymer ?
#
loop_
_entity_poly.entity_id
_entity_poly.type
_entity_poly.pdbx_seq_one_letter_code
_entity_poly.pdbx_strand_id
1 'polypeptide(L)'
;MNDNINTHGPAVLAEQLVDVYNCAQHEPSPWKVISDQVMGGVSRATQHQAERHHSPCTCLVGRTSLDNNGGFVQIKLDIEPSELSADYKGIFIELAGNGHDYNLHVKTAQLTRPWQSFRYTLSVKPQWTRFIVPFQQLLAHRTEAELQPAEIKSIAVVAIGQEFDVDVCVRRFGFFI
;
A
#
# COMPACT_ATOMS: atom_id res chain seq x y z
N MET A 1 -6.70 11.36 22.43
CA MET A 1 -5.51 10.55 22.72
C MET A 1 -4.54 10.82 21.59
N ASN A 2 -3.44 11.52 21.86
CA ASN A 2 -2.43 11.78 20.85
C ASN A 2 -1.66 10.48 20.64
N ASP A 3 -2.06 9.70 19.64
CA ASP A 3 -1.21 8.64 19.12
C ASP A 3 0.04 9.33 18.55
N ASN A 4 1.14 9.31 19.32
CA ASN A 4 2.46 9.70 18.84
C ASN A 4 2.93 8.65 17.82
N ILE A 5 2.32 8.65 16.64
CA ILE A 5 2.73 7.85 15.50
C ILE A 5 3.89 8.55 14.78
N ASN A 6 4.92 7.78 14.42
CA ASN A 6 5.98 8.32 13.58
C ASN A 6 5.38 8.69 12.22
N THR A 7 5.65 9.89 11.72
CA THR A 7 5.13 10.34 10.43
C THR A 7 6.27 10.65 9.48
N HIS A 8 6.19 10.11 8.27
CA HIS A 8 7.10 10.37 7.15
C HIS A 8 6.34 11.09 6.04
N GLY A 9 6.83 12.27 5.64
CA GLY A 9 6.16 13.16 4.69
C GLY A 9 5.74 14.48 5.33
N PRO A 10 4.98 15.34 4.60
CA PRO A 10 4.55 16.62 5.12
C PRO A 10 3.58 16.47 6.30
N ALA A 11 3.54 17.47 7.17
CA ALA A 11 2.58 17.52 8.26
C ALA A 11 1.17 17.73 7.70
N VAL A 12 0.24 16.87 8.12
CA VAL A 12 -1.19 16.91 7.76
C VAL A 12 -1.97 16.73 9.06
N LEU A 13 -2.94 17.60 9.30
CA LEU A 13 -3.75 17.54 10.52
C LEU A 13 -4.69 16.33 10.48
N ALA A 14 -5.06 15.81 11.64
CA ALA A 14 -5.84 14.57 11.73
C ALA A 14 -7.22 14.70 11.08
N GLU A 15 -7.84 15.88 11.15
CA GLU A 15 -9.11 16.24 10.53
C GLU A 15 -9.06 16.32 9.00
N GLN A 16 -7.86 16.38 8.41
CA GLN A 16 -7.66 16.38 6.96
C GLN A 16 -7.49 14.96 6.40
N LEU A 17 -7.45 13.92 7.26
CA LEU A 17 -7.33 12.53 6.85
C LEU A 17 -8.72 11.94 6.63
N VAL A 18 -8.95 11.40 5.44
CA VAL A 18 -10.21 10.74 5.04
C VAL A 18 -9.95 9.25 4.86
N ASP A 19 -10.54 8.44 5.74
CA ASP A 19 -10.35 6.99 5.76
C ASP A 19 -11.10 6.30 4.63
N VAL A 20 -10.38 5.47 3.89
CA VAL A 20 -10.92 4.44 2.99
C VAL A 20 -10.93 3.10 3.70
N TYR A 21 -9.86 2.85 4.46
CA TYR A 21 -9.69 1.63 5.24
C TYR A 21 -9.18 1.96 6.62
N ASN A 22 -9.86 1.46 7.64
CA ASN A 22 -9.43 1.45 9.02
C ASN A 22 -9.73 0.06 9.58
N CYS A 23 -8.69 -0.67 10.00
CA CYS A 23 -8.85 -2.05 10.40
C CYS A 23 -9.71 -2.14 11.67
N ALA A 24 -10.89 -2.73 11.56
CA ALA A 24 -11.73 -3.09 12.68
C ALA A 24 -11.55 -4.58 13.04
N GLN A 25 -11.75 -4.90 14.32
CA GLN A 25 -11.84 -6.30 14.75
C GLN A 25 -13.18 -6.88 14.26
N HIS A 26 -13.14 -8.12 13.73
CA HIS A 26 -14.30 -8.93 13.30
C HIS A 26 -14.94 -8.59 11.95
N GLU A 27 -14.34 -7.74 11.13
CA GLU A 27 -14.74 -7.54 9.73
C GLU A 27 -13.71 -8.15 8.79
N PRO A 28 -14.10 -8.91 7.74
CA PRO A 28 -13.15 -9.44 6.77
C PRO A 28 -12.31 -8.33 6.14
N SER A 29 -11.00 -8.58 6.01
CA SER A 29 -10.13 -7.62 5.34
C SER A 29 -10.48 -7.51 3.83
N PRO A 30 -10.69 -6.29 3.29
CA PRO A 30 -10.93 -6.09 1.86
C PRO A 30 -9.66 -6.26 1.01
N TRP A 31 -8.50 -6.37 1.66
CA TRP A 31 -7.21 -6.48 1.01
C TRP A 31 -6.98 -7.85 0.38
N LYS A 32 -6.50 -7.85 -0.87
CA LYS A 32 -6.30 -9.06 -1.69
C LYS A 32 -4.82 -9.33 -1.88
N VAL A 33 -4.41 -10.59 -1.71
CA VAL A 33 -3.03 -11.01 -1.99
C VAL A 33 -2.87 -11.32 -3.48
N ILE A 34 -1.79 -10.84 -4.07
CA ILE A 34 -1.38 -11.16 -5.44
C ILE A 34 0.11 -11.49 -5.43
N SER A 35 0.52 -12.51 -6.19
CA SER A 35 1.92 -12.94 -6.34
C SER A 35 2.30 -13.10 -7.81
N ASP A 36 3.59 -13.30 -8.05
CA ASP A 36 4.17 -13.59 -9.37
C ASP A 36 3.84 -14.98 -9.94
N GLN A 37 3.05 -15.80 -9.23
CA GLN A 37 2.75 -17.18 -9.61
C GLN A 37 2.06 -17.32 -10.97
N VAL A 38 1.26 -16.33 -11.37
CA VAL A 38 0.62 -16.31 -12.69
C VAL A 38 1.65 -16.26 -13.83
N MET A 39 2.83 -15.70 -13.56
CA MET A 39 3.94 -15.61 -14.51
C MET A 39 4.95 -16.76 -14.36
N GLY A 40 4.66 -17.77 -13.53
CA GLY A 40 5.56 -18.90 -13.24
C GLY A 40 6.51 -18.68 -12.07
N GLY A 41 6.47 -17.50 -11.43
CA GLY A 41 7.22 -17.21 -10.21
C GLY A 41 6.83 -18.09 -9.04
N VAL A 42 7.72 -18.20 -8.05
CA VAL A 42 7.51 -19.07 -6.88
C VAL A 42 7.37 -18.29 -5.58
N SER A 43 7.19 -16.97 -5.65
CA SER A 43 6.91 -16.16 -4.46
C SER A 43 5.55 -16.54 -3.87
N ARG A 44 5.47 -16.57 -2.55
CA ARG A 44 4.27 -16.99 -1.81
C ARG A 44 3.98 -16.02 -0.70
N ALA A 45 2.72 -15.66 -0.52
CA ALA A 45 2.26 -14.89 0.61
C ALA A 45 0.81 -15.20 0.93
N THR A 46 0.42 -14.90 2.16
CA THR A 46 -0.95 -14.92 2.65
C THR A 46 -1.25 -13.61 3.36
N GLN A 47 -2.54 -13.29 3.50
CA GLN A 47 -2.99 -12.20 4.36
C GLN A 47 -3.79 -12.76 5.53
N HIS A 48 -3.67 -12.11 6.68
CA HIS A 48 -4.52 -12.36 7.82
C HIS A 48 -4.69 -11.08 8.63
N GLN A 49 -5.78 -10.98 9.38
CA GLN A 49 -5.92 -9.97 10.41
C GLN A 49 -5.18 -10.39 11.68
N ALA A 50 -4.58 -9.41 12.34
CA ALA A 50 -3.81 -9.58 13.56
C ALA A 50 -3.93 -8.32 14.43
N GLU A 51 -3.37 -8.39 15.63
CA GLU A 51 -3.08 -7.21 16.44
C GLU A 51 -1.56 -7.00 16.48
N ARG A 52 -1.09 -5.80 16.11
CA ARG A 52 0.32 -5.43 16.17
C ARG A 52 0.47 -4.12 16.95
N HIS A 53 1.29 -4.14 17.99
CA HIS A 53 1.45 -3.01 18.94
C HIS A 53 0.11 -2.45 19.42
N HIS A 54 -0.79 -3.33 19.87
CA HIS A 54 -2.13 -2.99 20.36
C HIS A 54 -3.05 -2.31 19.34
N SER A 55 -2.78 -2.46 18.04
CA SER A 55 -3.64 -1.98 16.95
C SER A 55 -4.10 -3.13 16.08
N PRO A 56 -5.40 -3.27 15.79
CA PRO A 56 -5.89 -4.18 14.77
C PRO A 56 -5.27 -3.82 13.41
N CYS A 57 -4.88 -4.82 12.63
CA CYS A 57 -4.28 -4.62 11.32
C CYS A 57 -4.48 -5.83 10.40
N THR A 58 -4.35 -5.62 9.09
CA THR A 58 -4.18 -6.70 8.12
C THR A 58 -2.70 -6.84 7.77
N CYS A 59 -2.16 -8.04 7.89
CA CYS A 59 -0.77 -8.36 7.63
C CYS A 59 -0.62 -9.21 6.37
N LEU A 60 0.31 -8.81 5.50
CA LEU A 60 0.86 -9.63 4.42
C LEU A 60 2.10 -10.34 4.96
N VAL A 61 2.09 -11.67 4.95
CA VAL A 61 3.23 -12.50 5.36
C VAL A 61 3.58 -13.50 4.28
N GLY A 62 4.86 -13.67 3.99
CA GLY A 62 5.31 -14.53 2.91
C GLY A 62 6.80 -14.45 2.64
N ARG A 63 7.20 -14.74 1.40
CA ARG A 63 8.56 -14.63 0.92
C ARG A 63 8.58 -14.34 -0.57
N THR A 64 9.44 -13.42 -0.99
CA THR A 64 9.76 -13.21 -2.41
C THR A 64 10.90 -14.13 -2.85
N SER A 65 10.83 -14.61 -4.08
CA SER A 65 11.91 -15.34 -4.75
C SER A 65 12.11 -14.82 -6.17
N LEU A 66 13.36 -14.69 -6.60
CA LEU A 66 13.74 -14.26 -7.95
C LEU A 66 13.74 -15.42 -8.96
N ASP A 67 13.51 -16.65 -8.49
CA ASP A 67 13.38 -17.83 -9.36
C ASP A 67 12.22 -17.66 -10.35
N ASN A 68 12.39 -18.25 -11.54
CA ASN A 68 11.44 -18.20 -12.66
C ASN A 68 11.07 -16.77 -13.12
N ASN A 69 12.02 -15.83 -13.03
CA ASN A 69 11.79 -14.41 -13.35
C ASN A 69 10.68 -13.78 -12.48
N GLY A 70 10.48 -14.33 -11.27
CA GLY A 70 9.58 -13.80 -10.29
C GLY A 70 10.18 -12.60 -9.55
N GLY A 71 9.78 -12.47 -8.29
CA GLY A 71 10.34 -11.53 -7.35
C GLY A 71 9.32 -10.56 -6.80
N PHE A 72 8.01 -10.90 -6.76
CA PHE A 72 7.06 -10.06 -6.07
C PHE A 72 5.89 -10.78 -5.38
N VAL A 73 5.46 -10.16 -4.27
CA VAL A 73 4.16 -10.36 -3.64
C VAL A 73 3.58 -8.99 -3.27
N GLN A 74 2.26 -8.88 -3.24
CA GLN A 74 1.59 -7.64 -2.86
C GLN A 74 0.29 -7.88 -2.12
N ILE A 75 -0.09 -6.89 -1.34
CA ILE A 75 -1.43 -6.76 -0.78
C ILE A 75 -2.09 -5.53 -1.41
N LYS A 76 -3.24 -5.73 -2.05
CA LYS A 76 -3.92 -4.76 -2.90
C LYS A 76 -5.28 -4.39 -2.32
N LEU A 77 -5.61 -3.10 -2.32
CA LEU A 77 -6.93 -2.57 -2.03
C LEU A 77 -7.52 -1.95 -3.30
N ASP A 78 -8.74 -2.34 -3.65
CA ASP A 78 -9.53 -1.67 -4.70
C ASP A 78 -10.17 -0.41 -4.11
N ILE A 79 -10.25 0.66 -4.91
CA ILE A 79 -10.82 1.95 -4.51
C ILE A 79 -12.08 2.18 -5.32
N GLU A 80 -13.18 2.43 -4.64
CA GLU A 80 -14.47 2.70 -5.27
C GLU A 80 -14.54 4.17 -5.72
N PRO A 81 -15.19 4.48 -6.85
CA PRO A 81 -15.33 5.86 -7.32
C PRO A 81 -15.96 6.81 -6.30
N SER A 82 -16.82 6.30 -5.40
CA SER A 82 -17.44 7.08 -4.32
C SER A 82 -16.48 7.52 -3.23
N GLU A 83 -15.29 6.93 -3.16
CA GLU A 83 -14.26 7.26 -2.17
C GLU A 83 -13.35 8.39 -2.65
N LEU A 84 -13.41 8.74 -3.94
CA LEU A 84 -12.53 9.71 -4.59
C LEU A 84 -13.12 11.13 -4.53
N SER A 85 -12.23 12.11 -4.35
CA SER A 85 -12.55 13.54 -4.43
C SER A 85 -11.45 14.28 -5.19
N ALA A 86 -11.84 15.34 -5.91
CA ALA A 86 -10.91 16.24 -6.59
C ALA A 86 -10.09 17.09 -5.60
N ASP A 87 -10.55 17.22 -4.35
CA ASP A 87 -9.88 18.03 -3.32
C ASP A 87 -8.70 17.31 -2.67
N TYR A 88 -8.55 16.00 -2.89
CA TYR A 88 -7.46 15.24 -2.31
C TYR A 88 -6.11 15.68 -2.90
N LYS A 89 -5.13 15.81 -2.02
CA LYS A 89 -3.75 16.20 -2.33
C LYS A 89 -2.78 15.01 -2.35
N GLY A 90 -3.20 13.88 -1.79
CA GLY A 90 -2.40 12.68 -1.76
C GLY A 90 -3.03 11.55 -0.95
N ILE A 91 -2.20 10.56 -0.66
CA ILE A 91 -2.55 9.34 0.06
C ILE A 91 -1.85 9.34 1.41
N PHE A 92 -2.49 8.80 2.44
CA PHE A 92 -1.80 8.34 3.62
C PHE A 92 -1.96 6.82 3.81
N ILE A 93 -0.94 6.20 4.39
CA ILE A 93 -0.98 4.79 4.77
C ILE A 93 -0.17 4.57 6.05
N GLU A 94 -0.72 3.79 6.98
CA GLU A 94 -0.06 3.45 8.23
C GLU A 94 0.42 2.00 8.20
N LEU A 95 1.75 1.83 8.24
CA LEU A 95 2.41 0.54 8.11
C LEU A 95 3.34 0.25 9.29
N ALA A 96 3.45 -1.02 9.63
CA ALA A 96 4.48 -1.59 10.50
C ALA A 96 4.92 -2.93 9.91
N GLY A 97 6.22 -3.22 9.93
CA GLY A 97 6.75 -4.40 9.25
C GLY A 97 8.20 -4.71 9.62
N ASN A 98 8.82 -5.60 8.88
CA ASN A 98 10.13 -6.17 9.22
C ASN A 98 11.37 -5.35 8.83
N GLY A 99 11.25 -4.03 8.66
CA GLY A 99 12.40 -3.17 8.40
C GLY A 99 12.90 -3.16 6.94
N HIS A 100 12.10 -3.64 5.99
CA HIS A 100 12.39 -3.62 4.56
C HIS A 100 11.68 -2.47 3.83
N ASP A 101 12.20 -2.13 2.66
CA ASP A 101 11.53 -1.24 1.72
C ASP A 101 10.40 -1.99 0.99
N TYR A 102 9.24 -1.33 0.90
CA TYR A 102 8.09 -1.76 0.13
C TYR A 102 7.72 -0.68 -0.88
N ASN A 103 7.11 -1.03 -1.99
CA ASN A 103 6.63 -0.05 -2.97
C ASN A 103 5.11 0.14 -2.82
N LEU A 104 4.68 1.39 -2.70
CA LEU A 104 3.30 1.77 -2.95
C LEU A 104 3.09 1.82 -4.46
N HIS A 105 2.22 0.97 -4.99
CA HIS A 105 1.77 1.04 -6.37
C HIS A 105 0.36 1.61 -6.42
N VAL A 106 0.15 2.62 -7.26
CA VAL A 106 -1.16 3.21 -7.53
C VAL A 106 -1.52 2.96 -9.00
N LYS A 107 -2.74 2.51 -9.26
CA LYS A 107 -3.26 2.34 -10.62
C LYS A 107 -4.48 3.22 -10.84
N THR A 108 -4.53 3.89 -11.99
CA THR A 108 -5.67 4.69 -12.45
C THR A 108 -6.39 4.04 -13.63
N ALA A 109 -7.59 4.53 -13.96
CA ALA A 109 -8.42 3.96 -15.02
C ALA A 109 -7.78 3.95 -16.41
N GLN A 110 -6.99 4.98 -16.73
CA GLN A 110 -6.24 5.09 -17.99
C GLN A 110 -5.11 4.05 -18.15
N LEU A 111 -4.66 3.41 -17.07
CA LEU A 111 -3.57 2.42 -17.14
C LEU A 111 -4.13 1.05 -17.54
N THR A 112 -3.94 0.68 -18.80
CA THR A 112 -4.50 -0.55 -19.39
C THR A 112 -3.59 -1.76 -19.28
N ARG A 113 -2.28 -1.57 -19.03
CA ARG A 113 -1.31 -2.67 -18.98
C ARG A 113 -0.99 -3.08 -17.52
N PRO A 114 -0.82 -4.38 -17.23
CA PRO A 114 -0.63 -4.86 -15.86
C PRO A 114 0.68 -4.37 -15.20
N TRP A 115 1.72 -4.08 -15.99
CA TRP A 115 3.01 -3.58 -15.49
C TRP A 115 3.09 -2.05 -15.31
N GLN A 116 2.04 -1.32 -15.70
CA GLN A 116 1.95 0.12 -15.50
C GLN A 116 1.45 0.46 -14.10
N SER A 117 2.02 1.50 -13.52
CA SER A 117 1.67 2.01 -12.18
C SER A 117 2.31 3.35 -11.94
N PHE A 118 1.79 4.11 -10.98
CA PHE A 118 2.54 5.16 -10.30
C PHE A 118 3.11 4.62 -8.99
N ARG A 119 4.33 5.00 -8.62
CA ARG A 119 5.09 4.35 -7.54
C ARG A 119 5.69 5.32 -6.53
N TYR A 120 5.79 4.86 -5.28
CA TYR A 120 6.56 5.50 -4.24
C TYR A 120 7.19 4.43 -3.32
N THR A 121 8.44 4.62 -2.89
CA THR A 121 9.12 3.68 -1.99
C THR A 121 8.86 4.05 -0.54
N LEU A 122 8.42 3.07 0.25
CA LEU A 122 8.09 3.16 1.66
C LEU A 122 9.13 2.37 2.46
N SER A 123 9.97 3.07 3.22
CA SER A 123 10.91 2.42 4.14
C SER A 123 10.22 2.02 5.45
N VAL A 124 9.56 0.87 5.43
CA VAL A 124 8.73 0.37 6.54
C VAL A 124 9.60 -0.03 7.72
N LYS A 125 9.17 0.33 8.93
CA LYS A 125 9.88 0.05 10.19
C LYS A 125 9.08 -0.91 11.09
N PRO A 126 9.72 -1.54 12.10
CA PRO A 126 9.03 -2.38 13.09
C PRO A 126 7.89 -1.67 13.83
N GLN A 127 8.01 -0.36 14.03
CA GLN A 127 7.01 0.48 14.66
C GLN A 127 6.04 1.10 13.65
N TRP A 128 4.81 1.36 14.09
CA TRP A 128 3.81 2.07 13.28
C TRP A 128 4.35 3.40 12.77
N THR A 129 4.28 3.56 11.46
CA THR A 129 4.70 4.75 10.73
C THR A 129 3.59 5.15 9.78
N ARG A 130 3.15 6.42 9.85
CA ARG A 130 2.27 7.03 8.86
C ARG A 130 3.11 7.59 7.74
N PHE A 131 2.87 7.13 6.53
CA PHE A 131 3.43 7.71 5.32
C PHE A 131 2.41 8.65 4.72
N ILE A 132 2.76 9.94 4.61
CA ILE A 132 2.00 10.95 3.87
C ILE A 132 2.66 11.11 2.51
N VAL A 133 1.96 10.71 1.46
CA VAL A 133 2.48 10.69 0.09
C VAL A 133 1.64 11.64 -0.77
N PRO A 134 2.10 12.89 -0.98
CA PRO A 134 1.50 13.79 -1.96
C PRO A 134 1.48 13.15 -3.35
N PHE A 135 0.44 13.42 -4.13
CA PHE A 135 0.29 12.86 -5.47
C PHE A 135 1.48 13.20 -6.40
N GLN A 136 2.11 14.35 -6.20
CA GLN A 136 3.27 14.78 -6.99
C GLN A 136 4.55 13.96 -6.70
N GLN A 137 4.58 13.19 -5.60
CA GLN A 137 5.70 12.29 -5.30
C GLN A 137 5.53 10.90 -5.94
N LEU A 138 4.36 10.59 -6.49
CA LEU A 138 4.13 9.32 -7.18
C LEU A 138 4.74 9.36 -8.58
N LEU A 139 5.76 8.55 -8.80
CA LEU A 139 6.50 8.51 -10.06
C LEU A 139 5.86 7.54 -11.06
N ALA A 140 5.67 7.98 -12.30
CA ALA A 140 5.20 7.13 -13.38
C ALA A 140 6.19 5.99 -13.64
N HIS A 141 5.68 4.76 -13.79
CA HIS A 141 6.48 3.59 -14.11
C HIS A 141 5.93 2.86 -15.34
N ARG A 142 6.74 2.78 -16.39
CA ARG A 142 6.41 2.17 -17.70
C ARG A 142 5.17 2.77 -18.38
N THR A 143 4.92 4.05 -18.14
CA THR A 143 3.83 4.84 -18.73
C THR A 143 4.29 6.28 -18.89
N GLU A 144 3.75 6.98 -19.89
CA GLU A 144 3.91 8.42 -20.09
C GLU A 144 2.73 9.22 -19.51
N ALA A 145 1.69 8.53 -19.02
CA ALA A 145 0.52 9.17 -18.46
C ALA A 145 0.84 9.89 -17.14
N GLU A 146 0.18 11.02 -16.91
CA GLU A 146 0.19 11.72 -15.63
C GLU A 146 -0.85 11.14 -14.68
N LEU A 147 -0.61 11.19 -13.37
CA LEU A 147 -1.56 10.68 -12.39
C LEU A 147 -2.85 11.51 -12.43
N GLN A 148 -3.99 10.83 -12.60
CA GLN A 148 -5.33 11.40 -12.47
C GLN A 148 -5.94 10.91 -11.15
N PRO A 149 -5.92 11.70 -10.06
CA PRO A 149 -6.36 11.26 -8.74
C PRO A 149 -7.82 10.77 -8.70
N ALA A 150 -8.71 11.45 -9.42
CA ALA A 150 -10.12 11.10 -9.53
C ALA A 150 -10.38 9.79 -10.30
N GLU A 151 -9.34 9.17 -10.86
CA GLU A 151 -9.44 7.90 -11.59
C GLU A 151 -8.70 6.75 -10.90
N ILE A 152 -8.22 6.93 -9.66
CA ILE A 152 -7.53 5.86 -8.91
C ILE A 152 -8.48 4.68 -8.73
N LYS A 153 -8.06 3.50 -9.20
CA LYS A 153 -8.81 2.25 -9.11
C LYS A 153 -8.32 1.33 -8.01
N SER A 154 -7.02 1.38 -7.71
CA SER A 154 -6.43 0.52 -6.69
C SER A 154 -5.10 1.04 -6.23
N ILE A 155 -4.75 0.63 -5.02
CA ILE A 155 -3.45 0.81 -4.41
C ILE A 155 -2.92 -0.55 -3.95
N ALA A 156 -1.61 -0.71 -3.87
CA ALA A 156 -0.99 -1.92 -3.35
C ALA A 156 0.31 -1.62 -2.62
N VAL A 157 0.57 -2.37 -1.56
CA VAL A 157 1.88 -2.45 -0.92
C VAL A 157 2.58 -3.68 -1.49
N VAL A 158 3.73 -3.45 -2.12
CA VAL A 158 4.42 -4.45 -2.95
C VAL A 158 5.83 -4.70 -2.43
N ALA A 159 6.11 -5.95 -2.08
CA ALA A 159 7.47 -6.46 -1.94
C ALA A 159 7.95 -6.88 -3.33
N ILE A 160 9.00 -6.24 -3.87
CA ILE A 160 9.46 -6.47 -5.23
C ILE A 160 10.97 -6.27 -5.41
N GLY A 161 11.58 -7.04 -6.30
CA GLY A 161 12.92 -6.77 -6.84
C GLY A 161 14.09 -7.31 -6.01
N GLN A 162 13.80 -7.96 -4.88
CA GLN A 162 14.79 -8.62 -4.03
C GLN A 162 14.14 -9.81 -3.30
N GLU A 163 14.95 -10.77 -2.87
CA GLU A 163 14.50 -11.89 -2.03
C GLU A 163 14.56 -11.52 -0.55
N PHE A 164 13.43 -11.64 0.13
CA PHE A 164 13.34 -11.46 1.59
C PHE A 164 12.05 -12.08 2.10
N ASP A 165 12.04 -12.37 3.41
CA ASP A 165 10.80 -12.69 4.10
C ASP A 165 9.94 -11.44 4.15
N VAL A 166 8.67 -11.57 3.78
CA VAL A 166 7.72 -10.47 3.76
C VAL A 166 6.92 -10.51 5.05
N ASP A 167 6.92 -9.39 5.76
CA ASP A 167 6.05 -9.14 6.91
C ASP A 167 5.77 -7.63 6.98
N VAL A 168 4.58 -7.25 6.51
CA VAL A 168 4.10 -5.87 6.56
C VAL A 168 2.61 -5.86 6.88
N CYS A 169 2.23 -5.02 7.83
CA CYS A 169 0.85 -4.83 8.25
C CYS A 169 0.39 -3.42 7.94
N VAL A 170 -0.86 -3.31 7.50
CA VAL A 170 -1.60 -2.06 7.31
C VAL A 170 -2.72 -1.99 8.33
N ARG A 171 -2.81 -0.89 9.06
CA ARG A 171 -3.94 -0.63 9.97
C ARG A 171 -4.89 0.44 9.45
N ARG A 172 -4.39 1.38 8.66
CA ARG A 172 -5.18 2.52 8.16
C ARG A 172 -4.66 2.97 6.80
N PHE A 173 -5.57 3.32 5.90
CA PHE A 173 -5.27 3.85 4.58
C PHE A 173 -6.38 4.83 4.17
N GLY A 174 -6.00 5.87 3.44
CA GLY A 174 -6.96 6.80 2.86
C GLY A 174 -6.29 7.95 2.13
N PHE A 175 -7.03 9.04 2.01
CA PHE A 175 -6.60 10.26 1.32
C PHE A 175 -6.46 11.42 2.30
N PHE A 176 -5.82 12.51 1.86
CA PHE A 176 -5.82 13.75 2.62
C PHE A 176 -6.10 14.97 1.74
N ILE A 177 -6.75 15.97 2.34
CA ILE A 177 -7.10 17.27 1.74
C ILE A 177 -6.14 18.39 2.13
#